data_AF-K9X0D1-F1
#
_entry.id   AF-K9X0D1-F1
#
_cell.length_a   1.000
_cell.length_b   1.000
_cell.length_c   1.000
_cell.angle_alpha   90.00
_cell.angle_beta   90.00
_cell.angle_gamma   90.00
#
_symmetry.space_group_name_H-M   'P 1'
#
loop_
_entity.id
_entity.type
_entity.pdbx_description
1 polymer ?
#
loop_
_entity_poly.entity_id
_entity_poly.type
_entity_poly.pdbx_seq_one_letter_code
_entity_poly.pdbx_strand_id
1 'polypeptide(L)'
;MKQDKKKSVKVKQKNDPAKILQAKKDKLDWQNFNFLENLLVFCAIPERSVPKESGVHFRITLDSQNQSLCILFEIDRRDDPLIRNQDLKRPDYMSLYIDSNTCICTIIEMKGTNHNSLDNGIEQILTLKEILKDEIDKHLPTKFKVKFQGILLSPYNSQIPGEQIKKEASKGFIILSILYNNKAELYPYVSKSNKLTDKYDHHKIDESTALFIEEILTTRALPKRIQDGFYISNFLKSNDREGIYIDYLLPNDVDCITLLSNKRLTQIHIRGDKKEIHIRGDKKETYKEIIQRELELLNLINRLVIKFS
;
A
#
# COMPACT_ATOMS: atom_id res chain seq x y z
N MET A 1 13.17 51.14 -34.51
CA MET A 1 12.29 49.96 -34.52
C MET A 1 12.93 48.88 -33.66
N LYS A 2 12.25 48.47 -32.58
CA LYS A 2 12.71 47.42 -31.68
C LYS A 2 12.56 46.07 -32.38
N GLN A 3 13.63 45.31 -32.51
CA GLN A 3 13.55 43.90 -32.92
C GLN A 3 13.14 43.08 -31.71
N ASP A 4 11.93 42.53 -31.78
CA ASP A 4 11.38 41.64 -30.76
C ASP A 4 12.09 40.29 -30.75
N LYS A 5 12.45 39.90 -29.53
CA LYS A 5 13.03 38.62 -29.14
C LYS A 5 12.06 37.48 -29.49
N LYS A 6 12.35 36.69 -30.52
CA LYS A 6 11.92 35.28 -30.54
C LYS A 6 12.78 34.51 -29.54
N LYS A 7 12.38 34.56 -28.26
CA LYS A 7 12.78 33.56 -27.28
C LYS A 7 12.29 32.21 -27.79
N SER A 8 13.22 31.39 -28.26
CA SER A 8 13.02 29.96 -28.45
C SER A 8 12.43 29.39 -27.16
N VAL A 9 11.20 28.88 -27.26
CA VAL A 9 10.55 28.12 -26.20
C VAL A 9 11.44 26.91 -25.94
N LYS A 10 12.07 26.88 -24.76
CA LYS A 10 12.83 25.72 -24.27
C LYS A 10 11.94 24.48 -24.43
N VAL A 11 12.42 23.55 -25.24
CA VAL A 11 11.90 22.18 -25.33
C VAL A 11 11.79 21.64 -23.90
N LYS A 12 10.55 21.49 -23.41
CA LYS A 12 10.29 20.76 -22.16
C LYS A 12 10.92 19.39 -22.34
N GLN A 13 11.87 19.02 -21.49
CA GLN A 13 12.35 17.64 -21.40
C GLN A 13 11.12 16.74 -21.37
N LYS A 14 10.98 15.88 -22.38
CA LYS A 14 9.97 14.83 -22.39
C LYS A 14 10.34 13.94 -21.20
N ASN A 15 9.64 14.12 -20.08
CA ASN A 15 9.78 13.28 -18.90
C ASN A 15 9.42 11.86 -19.34
N ASP A 16 10.45 11.06 -19.59
CA ASP A 16 10.37 9.65 -19.96
C ASP A 16 10.03 8.86 -18.69
N PRO A 17 8.79 8.34 -18.55
CA PRO A 17 8.35 7.66 -17.33
C PRO A 17 9.21 6.45 -16.98
N ALA A 18 9.71 5.71 -17.97
CA ALA A 18 10.57 4.56 -17.75
C ALA A 18 11.89 4.97 -17.09
N LYS A 19 12.51 6.05 -17.55
CA LYS A 19 13.72 6.61 -16.92
C LYS A 19 13.45 7.14 -15.52
N ILE A 20 12.28 7.72 -15.29
CA ILE A 20 11.87 8.21 -13.97
C ILE A 20 11.75 7.04 -12.98
N LEU A 21 11.13 5.93 -13.40
CA LEU A 21 11.00 4.73 -12.58
C LEU A 21 12.37 4.09 -12.31
N GLN A 22 13.23 3.96 -13.32
CA GLN A 22 14.59 3.41 -13.16
C GLN A 22 15.46 4.23 -12.20
N ALA A 23 15.23 5.55 -12.13
CA ALA A 23 15.93 6.43 -11.21
C ALA A 23 15.33 6.47 -9.80
N LYS A 24 14.27 5.67 -9.52
CA LYS A 24 13.67 5.56 -8.19
C LYS A 24 14.70 5.08 -7.19
N LYS A 25 14.86 5.86 -6.14
CA LYS A 25 15.68 5.50 -4.98
C LYS A 25 14.76 4.97 -3.90
N ASP A 26 15.31 4.10 -3.07
CA ASP A 26 14.65 3.66 -1.85
C ASP A 26 14.76 4.76 -0.77
N LYS A 27 14.01 5.84 -0.96
CA LYS A 27 13.98 7.00 -0.06
C LYS A 27 12.64 7.73 -0.16
N LEU A 28 12.02 8.00 0.98
CA LEU A 28 10.82 8.81 1.15
C LEU A 28 11.03 10.23 0.63
N ASP A 29 9.95 10.80 0.10
CA ASP A 29 9.92 12.16 -0.41
C ASP A 29 8.72 12.92 0.19
N TRP A 30 8.90 13.36 1.43
CA TRP A 30 7.93 14.17 2.17
C TRP A 30 7.74 15.58 1.60
N GLN A 31 8.68 16.05 0.77
CA GLN A 31 8.53 17.34 0.11
C GLN A 31 7.44 17.25 -0.95
N ASN A 32 7.34 16.14 -1.67
CA ASN A 32 6.35 15.98 -2.73
C ASN A 32 5.13 15.16 -2.30
N PHE A 33 5.30 14.14 -1.47
CA PHE A 33 4.27 13.17 -1.12
C PHE A 33 3.82 13.30 0.34
N ASN A 34 2.53 13.06 0.60
CA ASN A 34 1.96 12.90 1.94
C ASN A 34 2.25 11.51 2.53
N PHE A 35 1.68 11.17 3.68
CA PHE A 35 1.93 9.88 4.36
C PHE A 35 1.49 8.68 3.51
N LEU A 36 0.24 8.65 3.04
CA LEU A 36 -0.28 7.54 2.23
C LEU A 36 0.42 7.42 0.87
N GLU A 37 0.78 8.55 0.27
CA GLU A 37 1.56 8.57 -0.96
C GLU A 37 2.96 8.01 -0.73
N ASN A 38 3.64 8.38 0.37
CA ASN A 38 4.93 7.81 0.72
C ASN A 38 4.84 6.31 0.97
N LEU A 39 3.79 5.85 1.67
CA LEU A 39 3.50 4.44 1.89
C LEU A 39 3.36 3.68 0.55
N LEU A 40 2.52 4.19 -0.36
CA LEU A 40 2.25 3.55 -1.66
C LEU A 40 3.43 3.60 -2.62
N VAL A 41 4.20 4.70 -2.63
CA VAL A 41 5.29 4.89 -3.58
C VAL A 41 6.57 4.21 -3.10
N PHE A 42 6.91 4.26 -1.81
CA PHE A 42 8.25 3.90 -1.34
C PHE A 42 8.31 2.77 -0.31
N CYS A 43 7.19 2.40 0.31
CA CYS A 43 7.17 1.35 1.34
C CYS A 43 6.63 0.01 0.84
N ALA A 44 5.98 -0.03 -0.34
CA ALA A 44 5.42 -1.26 -0.87
C ALA A 44 6.53 -2.27 -1.22
N ILE A 45 6.40 -3.48 -0.69
CA ILE A 45 7.32 -4.60 -0.95
C ILE A 45 6.75 -5.41 -2.13
N PRO A 46 7.50 -5.58 -3.23
CA PRO A 46 7.06 -6.39 -4.37
C PRO A 46 6.75 -7.84 -3.98
N GLU A 47 7.58 -8.39 -3.09
CA GLU A 47 7.43 -9.73 -2.58
C GLU A 47 6.57 -9.70 -1.31
N ARG A 48 5.56 -10.56 -1.24
CA ARG A 48 4.72 -10.75 -0.04
C ARG A 48 5.47 -11.51 1.07
N SER A 49 6.75 -11.23 1.25
CA SER A 49 7.63 -11.89 2.21
C SER A 49 8.69 -10.94 2.70
N VAL A 50 9.05 -11.08 3.98
CA VAL A 50 10.12 -10.30 4.60
C VAL A 50 11.36 -11.16 4.73
N PRO A 51 12.59 -10.64 4.52
CA PRO A 51 13.81 -11.39 4.78
C PRO A 51 13.94 -11.74 6.27
N LYS A 52 14.91 -12.59 6.62
CA LYS A 52 15.14 -12.95 8.03
C LYS A 52 15.65 -11.75 8.80
N GLU A 53 14.81 -11.19 9.67
CA GLU A 53 15.13 -10.03 10.52
C GLU A 53 15.06 -10.44 11.97
N SER A 54 16.14 -10.26 12.74
CA SER A 54 16.19 -10.63 14.16
C SER A 54 15.77 -12.09 14.44
N GLY A 55 15.98 -13.00 13.48
CA GLY A 55 15.56 -14.40 13.58
C GLY A 55 14.15 -14.70 13.07
N VAL A 56 13.38 -13.68 12.71
CA VAL A 56 11.98 -13.74 12.29
C VAL A 56 11.85 -13.72 10.78
N HIS A 57 10.99 -14.56 10.22
CA HIS A 57 10.63 -14.54 8.80
C HIS A 57 9.14 -14.82 8.67
N PHE A 58 8.43 -14.02 7.87
CA PHE A 58 7.07 -14.35 7.47
C PHE A 58 6.84 -14.16 5.97
N ARG A 59 5.78 -14.79 5.49
CA ARG A 59 5.23 -14.60 4.16
C ARG A 59 3.71 -14.53 4.20
N ILE A 60 3.12 -14.02 3.12
CA ILE A 60 1.69 -13.98 2.88
C ILE A 60 1.43 -14.63 1.52
N THR A 61 1.18 -15.93 1.53
CA THR A 61 0.83 -16.67 0.32
C THR A 61 -0.69 -16.57 0.10
N LEU A 62 -1.09 -15.74 -0.87
CA LEU A 62 -2.47 -15.65 -1.33
C LEU A 62 -2.97 -17.03 -1.78
N ASP A 63 -4.24 -17.31 -1.50
CA ASP A 63 -4.94 -18.48 -2.02
C ASP A 63 -5.29 -18.29 -3.51
N SER A 64 -4.93 -19.28 -4.34
CA SER A 64 -5.10 -19.27 -5.80
C SER A 64 -6.54 -19.09 -6.27
N GLN A 65 -7.51 -19.43 -5.43
CA GLN A 65 -8.93 -19.28 -5.73
C GLN A 65 -9.48 -17.91 -5.32
N ASN A 66 -8.77 -17.19 -4.45
CA ASN A 66 -9.24 -15.93 -3.90
C ASN A 66 -8.83 -14.75 -4.78
N GLN A 67 -9.82 -14.18 -5.45
CA GLN A 67 -9.67 -12.96 -6.23
C GLN A 67 -9.56 -11.76 -5.28
N SER A 68 -8.33 -11.47 -4.86
CA SER A 68 -8.02 -10.47 -3.85
C SER A 68 -6.71 -9.76 -4.16
N LEU A 69 -6.57 -8.55 -3.62
CA LEU A 69 -5.35 -7.76 -3.61
C LEU A 69 -4.71 -7.88 -2.23
N CYS A 70 -3.41 -8.16 -2.17
CA CYS A 70 -2.66 -8.13 -0.93
C CYS A 70 -1.30 -7.44 -1.11
N ILE A 71 -1.14 -6.28 -0.49
CA ILE A 71 0.13 -5.54 -0.51
C ILE A 71 0.77 -5.59 0.88
N LEU A 72 2.09 -5.79 0.92
CA LEU A 72 2.89 -5.68 2.13
C LEU A 72 3.71 -4.38 2.07
N PHE A 73 3.80 -3.69 3.20
CA PHE A 73 4.55 -2.44 3.35
C PHE A 73 5.55 -2.55 4.48
N GLU A 74 6.78 -2.07 4.25
CA GLU A 74 7.81 -1.87 5.26
C GLU A 74 7.66 -0.49 5.90
N ILE A 75 7.45 -0.45 7.22
CA ILE A 75 7.18 0.78 7.97
C ILE A 75 8.43 1.22 8.75
N ASP A 76 9.06 0.31 9.49
CA ASP A 76 10.33 0.55 10.18
C ASP A 76 11.54 0.35 9.27
N ARG A 77 11.70 1.29 8.34
CA ARG A 77 12.85 1.33 7.45
C ARG A 77 14.04 1.94 8.19
N ARG A 78 15.15 1.19 8.29
CA ARG A 78 16.31 1.53 9.16
C ARG A 78 16.81 2.97 9.05
N ASP A 79 16.93 3.49 7.83
CA ASP A 79 17.52 4.81 7.57
C ASP A 79 16.48 5.89 7.19
N ASP A 80 15.24 5.50 6.91
CA ASP A 80 14.19 6.40 6.42
C ASP A 80 12.78 5.90 6.80
N PRO A 81 12.48 5.83 8.10
CA PRO A 81 11.23 5.28 8.61
C PRO A 81 10.04 6.13 8.18
N LEU A 82 8.90 5.48 7.91
CA LEU A 82 7.68 6.19 7.52
C LEU A 82 7.18 7.11 8.65
N ILE A 83 7.35 6.70 9.91
CA ILE A 83 7.09 7.54 11.08
C ILE A 83 8.41 8.20 11.50
N ARG A 84 8.60 9.47 11.10
CA ARG A 84 9.85 10.22 11.33
C ARG A 84 10.02 10.80 12.73
N ASN A 85 8.94 10.90 13.51
CA ASN A 85 9.04 11.37 14.89
C ASN A 85 9.74 10.30 15.73
N GLN A 86 10.95 10.60 16.22
CA GLN A 86 11.77 9.67 17.00
C GLN A 86 11.16 9.33 18.36
N ASP A 87 10.27 10.19 18.88
CA ASP A 87 9.55 9.94 20.14
C ASP A 87 8.40 8.94 19.95
N LEU A 88 7.96 8.72 18.71
CA LEU A 88 6.90 7.77 18.41
C LEU A 88 7.48 6.38 18.12
N LYS A 89 6.91 5.39 18.79
CA LYS A 89 7.20 3.99 18.47
C LYS A 89 6.48 3.62 17.18
N ARG A 90 7.16 2.84 16.32
CA ARG A 90 6.68 2.45 14.99
C ARG A 90 6.67 0.94 14.83
N PRO A 91 5.66 0.38 14.14
CA PRO A 91 5.65 -1.05 13.87
C PRO A 91 6.60 -1.39 12.72
N ASP A 92 6.97 -2.66 12.58
CA ASP A 92 7.84 -3.09 11.48
C ASP A 92 7.14 -3.06 10.12
N TYR A 93 5.93 -3.63 10.03
CA TYR A 93 5.24 -3.87 8.75
C TYR A 93 3.74 -3.56 8.81
N MET A 94 3.14 -3.43 7.62
CA MET A 94 1.69 -3.35 7.43
C MET A 94 1.28 -4.15 6.20
N SER A 95 0.23 -4.96 6.30
CA SER A 95 -0.43 -5.58 5.15
C SER A 95 -1.76 -4.89 4.85
N LEU A 96 -2.05 -4.68 3.57
CA LEU A 96 -3.34 -4.27 3.05
C LEU A 96 -3.94 -5.43 2.26
N TYR A 97 -5.05 -5.97 2.75
CA TYR A 97 -5.83 -6.99 2.05
C TYR A 97 -7.16 -6.40 1.58
N ILE A 98 -7.53 -6.65 0.33
CA ILE A 98 -8.81 -6.22 -0.26
C ILE A 98 -9.42 -7.37 -1.05
N ASP A 99 -10.68 -7.67 -0.76
CA ASP A 99 -11.56 -8.48 -1.60
C ASP A 99 -12.83 -7.66 -1.97
N SER A 100 -13.80 -8.30 -2.61
CA SER A 100 -15.07 -7.66 -3.00
C SER A 100 -15.91 -7.08 -1.85
N ASN A 101 -15.69 -7.56 -0.63
CA ASN A 101 -16.49 -7.27 0.56
C ASN A 101 -15.72 -6.52 1.66
N THR A 102 -14.40 -6.67 1.70
CA THR A 102 -13.57 -6.26 2.82
C THR A 102 -12.33 -5.47 2.37
N CYS A 103 -11.86 -4.58 3.24
CA CYS A 103 -10.53 -3.98 3.18
C CYS A 103 -10.00 -4.03 4.59
N ILE A 104 -8.87 -4.71 4.77
CA ILE A 104 -8.27 -4.98 6.05
C ILE A 104 -6.84 -4.46 6.02
N CYS A 105 -6.56 -3.53 6.91
CA CYS A 105 -5.21 -3.10 7.24
C CYS A 105 -4.76 -3.90 8.48
N THR A 106 -3.79 -4.79 8.29
CA THR A 106 -3.19 -5.56 9.36
C THR A 106 -1.81 -4.99 9.68
N ILE A 107 -1.65 -4.41 10.86
CA ILE A 107 -0.39 -3.83 11.33
C ILE A 107 0.40 -4.93 12.05
N ILE A 108 1.64 -5.15 11.65
CA ILE A 108 2.45 -6.29 12.08
C ILE A 108 3.68 -5.75 12.81
N GLU A 109 3.76 -6.05 14.10
CA GLU A 109 4.96 -5.85 14.90
C GLU A 109 5.64 -7.19 15.11
N MET A 110 6.93 -7.26 14.81
CA MET A 110 7.78 -8.42 15.06
C MET A 110 8.67 -8.16 16.27
N LYS A 111 8.71 -9.11 17.20
CA LYS A 111 9.70 -9.10 18.28
C LYS A 111 10.76 -10.16 18.02
N GLY A 112 12.03 -9.76 18.14
CA GLY A 112 13.16 -10.69 18.15
C GLY A 112 13.27 -11.44 19.48
N THR A 113 14.36 -12.19 19.65
CA THR A 113 14.63 -12.99 20.85
C THR A 113 14.96 -12.18 22.11
N ASN A 114 15.12 -10.86 22.00
CA ASN A 114 15.45 -9.99 23.14
C ASN A 114 14.16 -9.57 23.88
N HIS A 115 14.09 -9.91 25.16
CA HIS A 115 12.90 -9.82 26.02
C HIS A 115 12.42 -8.40 26.40
N ASN A 116 13.04 -7.33 25.91
CA ASN A 116 12.70 -5.98 26.38
C ASN A 116 11.39 -5.46 25.74
N SER A 117 10.33 -5.70 26.53
CA SER A 117 8.91 -5.33 26.51
C SER A 117 8.12 -5.46 25.20
N LEU A 118 7.42 -6.59 25.09
CA LEU A 118 6.29 -6.79 24.16
C LEU A 118 5.19 -5.73 24.34
N ASP A 119 5.13 -5.07 25.51
CA ASP A 119 4.26 -3.91 25.77
C ASP A 119 4.48 -2.77 24.76
N ASN A 120 5.74 -2.54 24.34
CA ASN A 120 6.04 -1.54 23.32
C ASN A 120 5.40 -1.92 21.97
N GLY A 121 5.25 -3.22 21.70
CA GLY A 121 4.66 -3.71 20.45
C GLY A 121 3.19 -3.33 20.29
N ILE A 122 2.42 -3.34 21.37
CA ILE A 122 1.03 -2.89 21.33
C ILE A 122 0.97 -1.39 21.03
N GLU A 123 1.82 -0.59 21.66
CA GLU A 123 1.89 0.86 21.42
C GLU A 123 2.30 1.20 19.99
N GLN A 124 3.27 0.48 19.42
CA GLN A 124 3.68 0.60 18.01
C GLN A 124 2.50 0.36 17.06
N ILE A 125 1.77 -0.73 17.28
CA ILE A 125 0.57 -1.08 16.49
C ILE A 125 -0.50 0.01 16.60
N LEU A 126 -0.79 0.48 17.82
CA LEU A 126 -1.81 1.51 18.06
C LEU A 126 -1.42 2.85 17.42
N THR A 127 -0.15 3.22 17.48
CA THR A 127 0.35 4.48 16.91
C THR A 127 0.10 4.53 15.41
N LEU A 128 0.50 3.48 14.67
CA LEU A 128 0.27 3.44 13.22
C LEU A 128 -1.22 3.37 12.88
N LYS A 129 -2.03 2.65 13.67
CA LYS A 129 -3.48 2.57 13.47
C LYS A 129 -4.12 3.97 13.49
N GLU A 130 -3.82 4.79 14.49
CA GLU A 130 -4.42 6.12 14.60
C GLU A 130 -3.93 7.05 13.48
N ILE A 131 -2.63 7.01 13.13
CA ILE A 131 -2.09 7.76 11.97
C ILE A 131 -2.81 7.36 10.67
N LEU A 132 -2.94 6.06 10.40
CA LEU A 132 -3.60 5.57 9.19
C LEU A 132 -5.07 5.97 9.13
N LYS A 133 -5.78 5.89 10.25
CA LYS A 133 -7.18 6.31 10.35
C LYS A 133 -7.33 7.78 9.99
N ASP A 134 -6.52 8.65 10.59
CA ASP A 134 -6.55 10.09 10.32
C ASP A 134 -6.19 10.40 8.86
N GLU A 135 -5.17 9.76 8.31
CA GLU A 135 -4.75 9.95 6.92
C GLU A 135 -5.80 9.45 5.91
N ILE A 136 -6.44 8.30 6.18
CA ILE A 136 -7.54 7.78 5.36
C ILE A 136 -8.74 8.72 5.40
N ASP A 137 -9.16 9.17 6.59
CA ASP A 137 -10.28 10.10 6.76
C ASP A 137 -10.00 11.47 6.12
N LYS A 138 -8.72 11.85 6.03
CA LYS A 138 -8.28 13.09 5.40
C LYS A 138 -8.22 13.01 3.88
N HIS A 139 -7.79 11.88 3.31
CA HIS A 139 -7.41 11.82 1.90
C HIS A 139 -8.27 10.90 1.01
N LEU A 140 -9.09 10.02 1.60
CA LEU A 140 -9.90 9.07 0.84
C LEU A 140 -11.42 9.34 0.95
N PRO A 141 -12.22 8.83 0.00
CA PRO A 141 -13.67 8.93 0.05
C PRO A 141 -14.26 8.31 1.32
N THR A 142 -15.22 8.97 1.95
CA THR A 142 -15.84 8.54 3.23
C THR A 142 -16.56 7.19 3.17
N LYS A 143 -16.93 6.74 1.96
CA LYS A 143 -17.52 5.42 1.70
C LYS A 143 -16.48 4.29 1.77
N PHE A 144 -15.20 4.60 1.64
CA PHE A 144 -14.14 3.61 1.76
C PHE A 144 -13.98 3.21 3.23
N LYS A 145 -14.45 2.01 3.58
CA LYS A 145 -14.35 1.46 4.93
C LYS A 145 -13.16 0.52 5.00
N VAL A 146 -12.29 0.79 5.97
CA VAL A 146 -11.10 0.00 6.28
C VAL A 146 -11.25 -0.56 7.69
N LYS A 147 -11.03 -1.87 7.84
CA LYS A 147 -10.90 -2.51 9.14
C LYS A 147 -9.43 -2.50 9.54
N PHE A 148 -9.15 -2.17 10.79
CA PHE A 148 -7.81 -2.24 11.34
C PHE A 148 -7.71 -3.42 12.30
N GLN A 149 -6.62 -4.16 12.23
CA GLN A 149 -6.26 -5.19 13.18
C GLN A 149 -4.74 -5.25 13.36
N GLY A 150 -4.29 -5.85 14.46
CA GLY A 150 -2.88 -6.02 14.77
C GLY A 150 -2.44 -7.48 14.77
N ILE A 151 -1.17 -7.71 14.47
CA ILE A 151 -0.46 -8.95 14.75
C ILE A 151 0.80 -8.58 15.54
N LEU A 152 0.91 -9.11 16.74
CA LEU A 152 2.15 -9.16 17.51
C LEU A 152 2.80 -10.52 17.25
N LEU A 153 3.76 -10.53 16.33
CA LEU A 153 4.49 -11.72 15.91
C LEU A 153 5.70 -11.92 16.84
N SER A 154 5.76 -13.04 17.56
CA SER A 154 6.78 -13.25 18.60
C SER A 154 7.29 -14.69 18.68
N PRO A 155 8.54 -14.91 19.12
CA PRO A 155 9.07 -16.23 19.40
C PRO A 155 8.23 -16.99 20.42
N TYR A 156 8.21 -18.32 20.34
CA TYR A 156 7.39 -19.18 21.20
C TYR A 156 7.57 -18.94 22.72
N ASN A 157 8.77 -18.52 23.16
CA ASN A 157 9.10 -18.30 24.57
C ASN A 157 8.84 -16.85 25.05
N SER A 158 8.19 -16.02 24.24
CA SER A 158 7.91 -14.62 24.56
C SER A 158 6.79 -14.47 25.61
N GLN A 159 6.96 -13.53 26.54
CA GLN A 159 5.95 -13.20 27.56
C GLN A 159 4.87 -12.27 26.97
N ILE A 160 3.80 -12.86 26.47
CA ILE A 160 2.75 -12.10 25.78
C ILE A 160 1.97 -11.18 26.76
N PRO A 161 1.78 -9.89 26.44
CA PRO A 161 1.05 -8.92 27.26
C PRO A 161 -0.48 -9.14 27.16
N GLY A 162 -0.96 -10.28 27.64
CA GLY A 162 -2.34 -10.74 27.45
C GLY A 162 -3.41 -9.81 28.04
N GLU A 163 -3.13 -9.10 29.14
CA GLU A 163 -4.05 -8.13 29.73
C GLU A 163 -4.26 -6.91 28.84
N GLN A 164 -3.18 -6.37 28.27
CA GLN A 164 -3.25 -5.24 27.35
C GLN A 164 -3.97 -5.64 26.05
N ILE A 165 -3.69 -6.83 25.50
CA ILE A 165 -4.39 -7.36 24.32
C ILE A 165 -5.90 -7.44 24.58
N LYS A 166 -6.32 -8.00 25.73
CA LYS A 166 -7.73 -8.07 26.12
C LYS A 166 -8.36 -6.68 26.27
N LYS A 167 -7.61 -5.71 26.82
CA LYS A 167 -8.06 -4.32 26.97
C LYS A 167 -8.26 -3.63 25.62
N GLU A 168 -7.39 -3.83 24.64
CA GLU A 168 -7.59 -3.25 23.30
C GLU A 168 -8.73 -3.95 22.54
N ALA A 169 -8.87 -5.27 22.72
CA ALA A 169 -9.98 -6.01 22.13
C ALA A 169 -11.34 -5.59 22.67
N SER A 170 -11.46 -5.22 23.95
CA SER A 170 -12.70 -4.68 24.51
C SER A 170 -13.08 -3.31 23.93
N LYS A 171 -12.12 -2.58 23.35
CA LYS A 171 -12.34 -1.35 22.56
C LYS A 171 -12.65 -1.64 21.08
N GLY A 172 -12.75 -2.91 20.69
CA GLY A 172 -13.04 -3.33 19.32
C GLY A 172 -11.81 -3.42 18.40
N PHE A 173 -10.58 -3.39 18.95
CA PHE A 173 -9.36 -3.55 18.16
C PHE A 173 -8.64 -4.85 18.52
N ILE A 174 -8.67 -5.81 17.60
CA ILE A 174 -8.09 -7.14 17.81
C ILE A 174 -6.61 -7.11 17.44
N ILE A 175 -5.76 -7.42 18.42
CA ILE A 175 -4.35 -7.73 18.23
C ILE A 175 -4.17 -9.22 18.45
N LEU A 176 -3.82 -9.97 17.40
CA LEU A 176 -3.45 -11.37 17.55
C LEU A 176 -2.01 -11.47 18.04
N SER A 177 -1.78 -12.30 19.05
CA SER A 177 -0.44 -12.72 19.40
C SER A 177 -0.14 -14.04 18.70
N ILE A 178 0.76 -13.99 17.72
CA ILE A 178 1.18 -15.17 16.95
C ILE A 178 2.55 -15.59 17.48
N LEU A 179 2.56 -16.71 18.18
CA LEU A 179 3.77 -17.39 18.60
C LEU A 179 4.26 -18.31 17.47
N TYR A 180 5.53 -18.19 17.09
CA TYR A 180 6.12 -19.00 16.02
C TYR A 180 7.53 -19.47 16.38
N ASN A 181 8.04 -20.43 15.60
CA ASN A 181 9.38 -20.98 15.76
C ASN A 181 10.41 -20.21 14.91
N ASN A 182 10.31 -20.28 13.58
CA ASN A 182 11.27 -19.62 12.66
C ASN A 182 10.62 -18.98 11.41
N LYS A 183 9.50 -19.53 10.93
CA LYS A 183 8.78 -19.05 9.74
C LYS A 183 7.28 -19.00 10.03
N ALA A 184 6.65 -17.86 9.75
CA ALA A 184 5.22 -17.67 9.87
C ALA A 184 4.55 -17.54 8.49
N GLU A 185 3.41 -18.21 8.32
CA GLU A 185 2.47 -17.94 7.22
C GLU A 185 1.36 -17.05 7.74
N LEU A 186 1.20 -15.83 7.19
CA LEU A 186 0.28 -14.85 7.71
C LEU A 186 -1.01 -14.69 6.91
N TYR A 187 -1.12 -15.28 5.71
CA TYR A 187 -2.33 -15.13 4.89
C TYR A 187 -3.65 -15.37 5.64
N PRO A 188 -3.82 -16.44 6.45
CA PRO A 188 -5.07 -16.69 7.18
C PRO A 188 -5.45 -15.62 8.21
N TYR A 189 -4.49 -14.77 8.60
CA TYR A 189 -4.63 -13.75 9.65
C TYR A 189 -4.66 -12.32 9.10
N VAL A 190 -4.36 -12.13 7.81
CA VAL A 190 -4.50 -10.83 7.12
C VAL A 190 -5.71 -10.78 6.19
N SER A 191 -6.15 -11.94 5.70
CA SER A 191 -7.27 -12.06 4.74
C SER A 191 -8.66 -12.06 5.36
N LYS A 192 -8.76 -12.11 6.70
CA LYS A 192 -10.04 -12.11 7.40
C LYS A 192 -9.98 -11.26 8.66
N SER A 193 -11.16 -10.91 9.18
CA SER A 193 -11.27 -10.27 10.48
C SER A 193 -10.88 -11.25 11.58
N ASN A 194 -9.86 -10.88 12.35
CA ASN A 194 -9.31 -11.73 13.41
C ASN A 194 -10.23 -11.80 14.63
N LYS A 195 -10.16 -12.92 15.35
CA LYS A 195 -10.79 -13.14 16.67
C LYS A 195 -9.70 -13.43 17.69
N LEU A 196 -9.87 -12.98 18.94
CA LEU A 196 -8.91 -13.28 20.03
C LEU A 196 -8.63 -14.78 20.22
N THR A 197 -9.56 -15.65 19.82
CA THR A 197 -9.44 -17.10 19.91
C THR A 197 -8.67 -17.72 18.75
N ASP A 198 -8.37 -16.97 17.70
CA ASP A 198 -7.61 -17.46 16.55
C ASP A 198 -6.20 -17.83 17.01
N LYS A 199 -5.80 -19.07 16.69
CA LYS A 199 -4.47 -19.59 17.00
C LYS A 199 -3.65 -19.69 15.73
N TYR A 200 -2.33 -19.62 15.89
CA TYR A 200 -1.42 -19.92 14.79
C TYR A 200 -1.57 -21.38 14.36
N ASP A 201 -1.82 -21.59 13.08
CA ASP A 201 -1.83 -22.87 12.41
C ASP A 201 -1.02 -22.73 11.12
N HIS A 202 -0.08 -23.65 10.93
CA HIS A 202 0.81 -23.61 9.78
C HIS A 202 0.13 -24.27 8.59
N HIS A 203 -0.50 -23.45 7.75
CA HIS A 203 -1.07 -23.91 6.49
C HIS A 203 -0.05 -23.80 5.36
N LYS A 204 0.08 -24.87 4.56
CA LYS A 204 0.65 -24.77 3.23
C LYS A 204 -0.42 -24.19 2.32
N ILE A 205 -0.11 -23.08 1.66
CA ILE A 205 -0.97 -22.46 0.67
C ILE A 205 -0.24 -22.55 -0.66
N ASP A 206 -0.97 -22.91 -1.71
CA ASP A 206 -0.44 -22.94 -3.07
C ASP A 206 -0.20 -21.51 -3.57
N GLU A 207 0.86 -21.31 -4.35
CA GLU A 207 1.20 -19.98 -4.85
C GLU A 207 0.11 -19.45 -5.78
N SER A 208 -0.52 -18.35 -5.35
CA SER A 208 -1.42 -17.57 -6.20
C SER A 208 -0.68 -16.47 -6.95
N THR A 209 -1.13 -16.24 -8.18
CA THR A 209 -0.66 -15.12 -9.02
C THR A 209 -1.30 -13.82 -8.54
N ALA A 210 -0.49 -12.79 -8.34
CA ALA A 210 -0.97 -11.46 -7.97
C ALA A 210 -1.91 -10.89 -9.06
N LEU A 211 -2.88 -10.07 -8.65
CA LEU A 211 -3.69 -9.29 -9.59
C LEU A 211 -2.81 -8.30 -10.36
N PHE A 212 -3.22 -7.92 -11.56
CA PHE A 212 -2.47 -6.98 -12.39
C PHE A 212 -2.30 -5.62 -11.69
N ILE A 213 -3.33 -5.13 -11.00
CA ILE A 213 -3.23 -3.90 -10.21
C ILE A 213 -2.27 -4.04 -9.02
N GLU A 214 -2.12 -5.24 -8.43
CA GLU A 214 -1.17 -5.47 -7.33
C GLU A 214 0.25 -5.25 -7.83
N GLU A 215 0.59 -5.84 -8.97
CA GLU A 215 1.91 -5.72 -9.59
C GLU A 215 2.24 -4.25 -9.92
N ILE A 216 1.28 -3.51 -10.48
CA ILE A 216 1.45 -2.07 -10.75
C ILE A 216 1.70 -1.28 -9.47
N LEU A 217 0.88 -1.51 -8.44
CA LEU A 217 0.93 -0.75 -7.19
C LEU A 217 2.24 -0.97 -6.45
N THR A 218 2.80 -2.18 -6.48
CA THR A 218 4.02 -2.53 -5.74
C THR A 218 5.30 -2.23 -6.50
N THR A 219 5.30 -2.29 -7.84
CA THR A 219 6.55 -2.21 -8.62
C THR A 219 6.66 -0.98 -9.52
N ARG A 220 5.55 -0.35 -9.92
CA ARG A 220 5.54 0.66 -11.00
C ARG A 220 5.21 2.08 -10.56
N ALA A 221 5.10 2.36 -9.27
CA ALA A 221 4.86 3.70 -8.75
C ALA A 221 6.02 4.65 -9.07
N LEU A 222 5.75 5.77 -9.75
CA LEU A 222 6.75 6.76 -10.11
C LEU A 222 7.16 7.60 -8.88
N PRO A 223 8.47 7.81 -8.63
CA PRO A 223 8.97 8.64 -7.53
C PRO A 223 8.78 10.15 -7.76
N LYS A 224 8.10 10.55 -8.83
CA LYS A 224 7.86 11.93 -9.21
C LYS A 224 6.53 12.04 -9.94
N ARG A 225 5.82 13.13 -9.70
CA ARG A 225 4.58 13.46 -10.41
C ARG A 225 4.86 13.94 -11.83
N ILE A 226 4.04 13.52 -12.77
CA ILE A 226 4.02 14.02 -14.14
C ILE A 226 3.29 15.37 -14.15
N GLN A 227 4.03 16.45 -14.36
CA GLN A 227 3.49 17.81 -14.40
C GLN A 227 2.88 18.18 -15.76
N ASP A 228 1.81 17.48 -16.14
CA ASP A 228 1.07 17.72 -17.38
C ASP A 228 -0.20 18.57 -17.17
N GLY A 229 -1.03 18.68 -18.21
CA GLY A 229 -2.29 19.44 -18.14
C GLY A 229 -3.28 18.86 -17.13
N PHE A 230 -3.29 17.55 -16.91
CA PHE A 230 -4.15 16.90 -15.93
C PHE A 230 -3.70 17.27 -14.51
N TYR A 231 -2.40 17.18 -14.22
CA TYR A 231 -1.83 17.63 -12.94
C TYR A 231 -2.15 19.11 -12.64
N ILE A 232 -1.89 20.01 -13.59
CA ILE A 232 -2.08 21.45 -13.43
C ILE A 232 -3.56 21.78 -13.19
N SER A 233 -4.47 21.08 -13.88
CA SER A 233 -5.89 21.37 -13.81
C SER A 233 -6.55 20.85 -12.54
N ASN A 234 -6.06 19.73 -12.00
CA ASN A 234 -6.77 18.96 -10.97
C ASN A 234 -6.06 18.90 -9.60
N PHE A 235 -4.73 19.08 -9.53
CA PHE A 235 -3.98 18.92 -8.27
C PHE A 235 -3.21 20.18 -7.84
N LEU A 236 -2.73 21.00 -8.78
CA LEU A 236 -1.92 22.18 -8.47
C LEU A 236 -2.71 23.36 -7.83
N LYS A 237 -4.04 23.32 -7.82
CA LYS A 237 -4.88 24.51 -7.58
C LYS A 237 -5.04 24.98 -6.12
N SER A 238 -4.43 24.33 -5.13
CA SER A 238 -4.45 24.82 -3.74
C SER A 238 -3.20 24.40 -2.98
N ASN A 239 -2.68 25.30 -2.14
CA ASN A 239 -1.57 25.04 -1.22
C ASN A 239 -1.89 23.96 -0.17
N ASP A 240 -3.15 23.52 -0.09
CA ASP A 240 -3.57 22.37 0.69
C ASP A 240 -3.57 21.12 -0.19
N ARG A 241 -2.64 20.19 0.13
CA ARG A 241 -2.49 18.86 -0.46
C ARG A 241 -3.71 17.98 -0.14
N GLU A 242 -4.90 18.37 -0.55
CA GLU A 242 -6.15 17.66 -0.25
C GLU A 242 -6.30 16.44 -1.17
N GLY A 243 -5.51 15.40 -0.93
CA GLY A 243 -5.68 14.13 -1.63
C GLY A 243 -4.40 13.36 -1.89
N ILE A 244 -4.56 12.27 -2.65
CA ILE A 244 -3.50 11.42 -3.16
C ILE A 244 -3.37 11.69 -4.66
N TYR A 245 -2.14 11.90 -5.15
CA TYR A 245 -1.81 11.98 -6.57
C TYR A 245 -0.55 11.15 -6.85
N ILE A 246 -0.73 9.99 -7.49
CA ILE A 246 0.36 9.07 -7.81
C ILE A 246 0.26 8.66 -9.27
N ASP A 247 1.40 8.68 -9.96
CA ASP A 247 1.53 8.15 -11.30
C ASP A 247 2.17 6.76 -11.25
N TYR A 248 1.62 5.82 -12.01
CA TYR A 248 2.12 4.46 -12.18
C TYR A 248 2.44 4.19 -13.64
N LEU A 249 3.61 3.61 -13.91
CA LEU A 249 4.00 3.20 -15.26
C LEU A 249 3.33 1.87 -15.64
N LEU A 250 2.77 1.79 -16.85
CA LEU A 250 2.24 0.52 -17.35
C LEU A 250 3.36 -0.37 -17.91
N PRO A 251 3.15 -1.69 -18.01
CA PRO A 251 4.18 -2.64 -18.44
C PRO A 251 4.74 -2.42 -19.85
N ASN A 252 4.07 -1.61 -20.68
CA ASN A 252 4.60 -1.24 -22.00
C ASN A 252 5.65 -0.12 -21.96
N ASP A 253 6.03 0.33 -20.76
CA ASP A 253 7.06 1.33 -20.45
C ASP A 253 6.83 2.71 -21.10
N VAL A 254 5.62 2.96 -21.61
CA VAL A 254 5.26 4.20 -22.30
C VAL A 254 4.02 4.83 -21.66
N ASP A 255 2.98 4.03 -21.45
CA ASP A 255 1.71 4.51 -20.95
C ASP A 255 1.77 4.64 -19.41
N CYS A 256 1.00 5.58 -18.86
CA CYS A 256 0.92 5.80 -17.41
C CYS A 256 -0.52 5.86 -16.95
N ILE A 257 -0.72 5.52 -15.68
CA ILE A 257 -1.98 5.70 -14.99
C ILE A 257 -1.77 6.63 -13.81
N THR A 258 -2.58 7.67 -13.74
CA THR A 258 -2.62 8.59 -12.63
C THR A 258 -3.81 8.26 -11.74
N LEU A 259 -3.52 8.00 -10.46
CA LEU A 259 -4.49 7.93 -9.39
C LEU A 259 -4.61 9.30 -8.74
N LEU A 260 -5.77 9.93 -8.83
CA LEU A 260 -6.11 11.14 -8.07
C LEU A 260 -7.27 10.83 -7.13
N SER A 261 -7.07 10.93 -5.82
CA SER A 261 -8.13 10.68 -4.84
C SER A 261 -8.29 11.85 -3.87
N ASN A 262 -9.52 12.14 -3.48
CA ASN A 262 -9.86 13.06 -2.40
C ASN A 262 -11.09 12.55 -1.63
N LYS A 263 -11.60 13.33 -0.67
CA LYS A 263 -12.75 12.95 0.17
C LYS A 263 -14.05 12.68 -0.59
N ARG A 264 -14.17 13.14 -1.85
CA ARG A 264 -15.39 13.00 -2.65
C ARG A 264 -15.34 11.81 -3.59
N LEU A 265 -14.21 11.64 -4.29
CA LEU A 265 -14.08 10.61 -5.31
C LEU A 265 -12.62 10.28 -5.59
N THR A 266 -12.44 9.18 -6.32
CA THR A 266 -11.18 8.79 -6.93
C THR A 266 -11.30 8.87 -8.46
N GLN A 267 -10.32 9.47 -9.13
CA GLN A 267 -10.19 9.48 -10.58
C GLN A 267 -9.00 8.61 -10.99
N ILE A 268 -9.21 7.85 -12.05
CA ILE A 268 -8.16 7.12 -12.74
C ILE A 268 -8.04 7.70 -14.14
N HIS A 269 -6.92 8.39 -14.37
CA HIS A 269 -6.60 8.94 -15.68
C HIS A 269 -5.54 8.07 -16.36
N ILE A 270 -5.78 7.70 -17.62
CA ILE A 270 -4.84 6.87 -18.38
C ILE A 270 -4.24 7.72 -19.50
N ARG A 271 -2.92 7.82 -19.50
CA ARG A 271 -2.13 8.56 -20.48
C ARG A 271 -1.38 7.60 -21.39
N GLY A 272 -1.54 7.78 -22.70
CA GLY A 272 -0.77 7.06 -23.72
C GLY A 272 -1.63 6.41 -24.81
N ASP A 273 -1.00 5.56 -25.63
CA ASP A 273 -1.57 5.06 -26.89
C ASP A 273 -2.55 3.91 -26.72
N LYS A 274 -2.85 3.51 -25.47
CA LYS A 274 -3.83 2.46 -25.12
C LYS A 274 -3.58 1.16 -25.89
N LYS A 275 -2.35 0.65 -25.83
CA LYS A 275 -1.98 -0.60 -26.51
C LYS A 275 -2.86 -1.77 -26.04
N GLU A 276 -3.36 -2.55 -26.99
CA GLU A 276 -4.00 -3.83 -26.74
C GLU A 276 -2.97 -4.86 -26.26
N ILE A 277 -3.38 -5.72 -25.34
CA ILE A 277 -2.58 -6.82 -24.78
C ILE A 277 -3.32 -8.11 -25.10
N HIS A 278 -2.55 -9.17 -25.37
CA HIS A 278 -3.09 -10.50 -25.50
C HIS A 278 -3.05 -11.18 -24.13
N ILE A 279 -4.20 -11.48 -23.57
CA ILE A 279 -4.30 -12.31 -22.35
C ILE A 279 -4.55 -13.76 -22.77
N ARG A 280 -4.00 -14.72 -22.00
CA ARG A 280 -4.17 -16.17 -22.20
C ARG A 280 -5.60 -16.50 -22.68
N GLY A 281 -5.73 -17.01 -23.91
CA GLY A 281 -7.00 -17.45 -24.51
C GLY A 281 -7.61 -16.51 -25.57
N ASP A 282 -6.79 -15.87 -26.43
CA ASP A 282 -7.18 -15.08 -27.61
C ASP A 282 -8.01 -13.81 -27.37
N LYS A 283 -8.29 -13.44 -26.12
CA LYS A 283 -8.95 -12.15 -25.81
C LYS A 283 -7.93 -11.02 -25.85
N LYS A 284 -8.18 -10.06 -26.74
CA LYS A 284 -7.51 -8.77 -26.76
C LYS A 284 -8.18 -7.85 -25.75
N GLU A 285 -7.44 -7.43 -24.75
CA GLU A 285 -7.88 -6.45 -23.77
C GLU A 285 -6.83 -5.35 -23.65
N THR A 286 -7.27 -4.12 -23.47
CA THR A 286 -6.41 -2.98 -23.13
C THR A 286 -6.07 -3.00 -21.64
N TYR A 287 -4.98 -2.35 -21.23
CA TYR A 287 -4.66 -2.16 -19.80
C TYR A 287 -5.83 -1.55 -19.01
N LYS A 288 -6.59 -0.65 -19.65
CA LYS A 288 -7.77 -0.03 -19.05
C LYS A 288 -8.84 -1.07 -18.69
N GLU A 289 -9.14 -1.99 -19.61
CA GLU A 289 -10.17 -3.01 -19.42
C GLU A 289 -9.78 -4.00 -18.32
N ILE A 290 -8.50 -4.41 -18.28
CA ILE A 290 -7.98 -5.28 -17.21
C ILE A 290 -8.15 -4.62 -15.85
N ILE A 291 -7.69 -3.37 -15.72
CA ILE A 291 -7.76 -2.62 -14.47
C ILE A 291 -9.20 -2.36 -14.06
N GLN A 292 -10.06 -1.98 -15.00
CA GLN A 292 -11.47 -1.77 -14.70
C GLN A 292 -12.12 -3.06 -14.19
N ARG A 293 -11.89 -4.20 -14.85
CA ARG A 293 -12.40 -5.51 -14.43
C ARG A 293 -11.93 -5.88 -13.02
N GLU A 294 -10.64 -5.70 -12.72
CA GLU A 294 -10.11 -6.00 -11.38
C GLU A 294 -10.67 -5.06 -10.31
N LEU A 295 -10.87 -3.78 -10.61
CA LEU A 295 -11.51 -2.83 -9.70
C LEU A 295 -13.00 -3.15 -9.48
N GLU A 296 -13.71 -3.65 -10.49
CA GLU A 296 -15.09 -4.15 -10.37
C GLU A 296 -15.15 -5.38 -9.48
N LEU A 297 -14.26 -6.34 -9.72
CA LEU A 297 -14.11 -7.57 -8.95
C LEU A 297 -13.85 -7.30 -7.47
N LEU A 298 -12.99 -6.32 -7.15
CA LEU A 298 -12.72 -5.90 -5.77
C LEU A 298 -13.75 -4.92 -5.20
N ASN A 299 -14.81 -4.62 -5.98
CA ASN A 299 -15.84 -3.64 -5.65
C ASN A 299 -15.28 -2.23 -5.33
N LEU A 300 -14.07 -1.93 -5.79
CA LEU A 300 -13.38 -0.68 -5.51
C LEU A 300 -14.01 0.49 -6.25
N ILE A 301 -14.62 0.25 -7.42
CA ILE A 301 -15.38 1.30 -8.12
C ILE A 301 -16.43 1.94 -7.21
N ASN A 302 -17.21 1.11 -6.51
CA ASN A 302 -18.25 1.59 -5.62
C ASN A 302 -17.70 2.15 -4.31
N ARG A 303 -16.66 1.54 -3.76
CA ARG A 303 -16.11 1.87 -2.44
C ARG A 303 -15.29 3.16 -2.46
N LEU A 304 -14.57 3.42 -3.55
CA LEU A 304 -13.76 4.62 -3.77
C LEU A 304 -14.44 5.64 -4.70
N VAL A 305 -15.66 5.38 -5.17
CA VAL A 305 -16.39 6.27 -6.08
C VAL A 305 -15.53 6.59 -7.33
N ILE A 306 -15.01 5.53 -7.95
CA ILE A 306 -14.02 5.65 -9.03
C ILE A 306 -14.67 6.19 -10.30
N LYS A 307 -14.00 7.14 -10.95
CA LYS A 307 -14.30 7.60 -12.30
C LYS A 307 -13.07 7.44 -13.19
N PHE A 308 -13.27 6.88 -14.38
CA PHE A 308 -12.24 6.88 -15.41
C PHE A 308 -12.34 8.16 -16.24
N SER A 309 -11.19 8.82 -16.47
CA SER A 309 -11.08 10.05 -17.26
C SER A 309 -10.10 9.89 -18.40
#